data_AF-A0A2A4QPE0-F1
#
_entry.id   AF-A0A2A4QPE0-F1
#
_cell.length_a   1.000
_cell.length_b   1.000
_cell.length_c   1.000
_cell.angle_alpha   90.00
_cell.angle_beta   90.00
_cell.angle_gamma   90.00
#
_symmetry.space_group_name_H-M   'P 1'
#
loop_
_entity.id
_entity.type
_entity.pdbx_description
1 polymer ?
#
loop_
_entity_poly.entity_id
_entity_poly.type
_entity_poly.pdbx_seq_one_letter_code
_entity_poly.pdbx_strand_id
1 'polypeptide(L)'
;MIRKYYLSSVLYPSIISIIVGATYAAFDEGSYIEEYDTASSVFIEAAFYTLLFCSVGWIISLGIFFNKIQQIKNNKLLRSISWFLMPFAISIWYVFHEITTRIKFGVFNEYVISMLIIIIPFLVALILSYSKYSREQFGKNE
;
A
#
# COMPACT_ATOMS: atom_id res chain seq x y z
N MET A 1 -9.47 19.39 6.53
CA MET A 1 -8.43 18.83 7.43
C MET A 1 -8.19 17.33 7.20
N ILE A 2 -9.20 16.45 7.20
CA ILE A 2 -8.98 15.00 6.97
C ILE A 2 -8.40 14.67 5.58
N ARG A 3 -8.71 15.48 4.55
CA ARG A 3 -8.20 15.31 3.17
C ARG A 3 -6.68 15.36 3.07
N LYS A 4 -5.99 16.24 3.82
CA LYS A 4 -4.51 16.32 3.77
C LYS A 4 -3.87 15.02 4.30
N TYR A 5 -4.51 14.39 5.26
CA TYR A 5 -4.05 13.13 5.83
C TYR A 5 -4.21 11.99 4.85
N TYR A 6 -5.39 11.87 4.23
CA TYR A 6 -5.63 10.89 3.18
C TYR A 6 -4.62 11.01 2.02
N LEU A 7 -4.36 12.24 1.54
CA LEU A 7 -3.37 12.45 0.48
C LEU A 7 -1.96 12.03 0.91
N SER A 8 -1.56 12.39 2.12
CA SER A 8 -0.24 12.08 2.67
C SER A 8 -0.03 10.61 3.01
N SER A 9 -1.08 9.89 3.43
CA SER A 9 -0.99 8.51 3.88
C SER A 9 -1.19 7.49 2.78
N VAL A 10 -1.93 7.86 1.73
CA VAL A 10 -2.47 6.91 0.75
C VAL A 10 -2.10 7.35 -0.65
N LEU A 11 -2.51 8.54 -1.08
CA LEU A 11 -2.33 8.95 -2.47
C LEU A 11 -0.84 9.10 -2.86
N TYR A 12 -0.07 9.91 -2.12
CA TYR A 12 1.34 10.14 -2.45
C TYR A 12 2.20 8.88 -2.33
N PRO A 13 2.10 8.08 -1.25
CA PRO A 13 2.83 6.83 -1.15
C PRO A 13 2.48 5.85 -2.27
N SER A 14 1.22 5.72 -2.67
CA SER A 14 0.84 4.85 -3.79
C SER A 14 1.40 5.32 -5.13
N ILE A 15 1.42 6.63 -5.40
CA ILE A 15 2.05 7.16 -6.62
C ILE A 15 3.54 6.82 -6.63
N ILE A 16 4.21 6.97 -5.47
CA ILE A 16 5.61 6.59 -5.32
C ILE A 16 5.79 5.08 -5.55
N SER A 17 4.94 4.22 -4.96
CA SER A 17 4.99 2.77 -5.15
C SER A 17 4.76 2.36 -6.61
N ILE A 18 3.89 3.05 -7.35
CA ILE A 18 3.69 2.82 -8.78
C ILE A 18 4.97 3.16 -9.56
N ILE A 19 5.58 4.32 -9.29
CA ILE A 19 6.82 4.74 -9.97
C ILE A 19 7.95 3.77 -9.66
N VAL A 20 8.15 3.42 -8.39
CA VAL A 20 9.20 2.50 -7.96
C VAL A 20 8.96 1.10 -8.51
N GLY A 21 7.73 0.59 -8.48
CA GLY A 21 7.37 -0.70 -9.05
C GLY A 21 7.60 -0.76 -10.56
N ALA A 22 7.20 0.29 -11.29
CA ALA A 22 7.46 0.40 -12.72
C ALA A 22 8.97 0.47 -13.03
N THR A 23 9.74 1.22 -12.24
CA THR A 23 11.20 1.30 -12.40
C THR A 23 11.84 -0.06 -12.14
N TYR A 24 11.44 -0.75 -11.08
CA TYR A 24 11.94 -2.09 -10.76
C TYR A 24 11.62 -3.10 -11.87
N ALA A 25 10.38 -3.11 -12.36
CA ALA A 25 9.96 -3.98 -13.45
C ALA A 25 10.76 -3.70 -14.74
N ALA A 26 11.04 -2.44 -15.06
CA ALA A 26 11.87 -2.09 -16.22
C ALA A 26 13.34 -2.53 -16.08
N PHE A 27 13.89 -2.51 -14.86
CA PHE A 27 15.22 -3.06 -14.60
C PHE A 27 15.25 -4.59 -14.74
N ASP A 28 14.21 -5.27 -14.24
CA ASP A 28 14.07 -6.73 -14.30
C ASP A 28 13.88 -7.23 -15.74
N GLU A 29 13.13 -6.48 -16.55
CA GLU A 29 12.94 -6.73 -17.99
C GLU A 29 14.27 -6.70 -18.76
N GLY A 30 15.18 -5.79 -18.41
CA GLY A 30 16.51 -5.67 -19.02
C GLY A 30 17.43 -6.87 -18.73
N SER A 31 17.11 -7.68 -17.72
CA SER A 31 17.85 -8.89 -17.36
C SER A 31 17.22 -10.21 -17.83
N TYR A 32 16.01 -10.16 -18.42
CA TYR A 32 15.27 -11.36 -18.79
C TYR A 32 15.71 -11.90 -20.16
N ILE A 33 16.29 -13.11 -20.17
CA ILE A 33 16.77 -13.83 -21.36
C ILE A 33 16.08 -15.20 -21.40
N GLU A 34 14.76 -15.30 -21.50
CA GLU A 34 14.08 -16.60 -21.68
C GLU A 34 12.85 -16.55 -22.61
N GLU A 35 12.55 -17.72 -23.20
CA GLU A 35 12.01 -17.94 -24.55
C GLU A 35 10.47 -18.03 -24.66
N TYR A 36 9.72 -17.87 -23.56
CA TYR A 36 8.30 -18.23 -23.52
C TYR A 36 7.32 -17.10 -23.12
N ASP A 37 7.82 -15.99 -22.60
CA ASP A 37 7.05 -14.76 -22.39
C ASP A 37 7.87 -13.60 -22.95
N THR A 38 7.30 -12.81 -23.87
CA THR A 38 7.98 -11.59 -24.31
C THR A 38 8.15 -10.71 -23.07
N ALA A 39 9.36 -10.25 -22.77
CA ALA A 39 9.65 -9.46 -21.56
C ALA A 39 8.64 -8.30 -21.30
N SER A 40 8.04 -7.78 -22.37
CA SER A 40 6.90 -6.85 -22.36
C SER A 40 5.63 -7.33 -21.64
N SER A 41 5.26 -8.62 -21.70
CA SER A 41 4.06 -9.17 -21.05
C SER A 41 4.22 -9.16 -19.53
N VAL A 42 5.39 -9.57 -19.03
CA VAL A 42 5.75 -9.56 -17.61
C VAL A 42 5.75 -8.14 -17.04
N PHE A 43 6.32 -7.18 -17.78
CA PHE A 43 6.28 -5.77 -17.40
C PHE A 43 4.84 -5.23 -17.30
N ILE A 44 4.02 -5.48 -18.33
CA ILE A 44 2.63 -5.02 -18.37
C ILE A 44 1.82 -5.63 -17.23
N GLU A 45 2.01 -6.92 -16.96
CA GLU A 45 1.34 -7.64 -15.89
C GLU A 45 1.72 -7.08 -14.51
N ALA A 46 3.01 -6.91 -14.22
CA ALA A 46 3.50 -6.33 -12.97
C ALA A 46 3.00 -4.89 -12.76
N ALA A 47 3.03 -4.06 -13.81
CA ALA A 47 2.50 -2.70 -13.78
C ALA A 47 0.99 -2.68 -13.52
N PHE A 48 0.23 -3.57 -14.18
CA PHE A 48 -1.21 -3.70 -14.01
C PHE A 48 -1.57 -4.10 -12.58
N TYR A 49 -0.93 -5.13 -12.02
CA TYR A 49 -1.17 -5.55 -10.64
C TYR A 49 -0.79 -4.49 -9.61
N THR A 50 0.32 -3.77 -9.83
CA THR A 50 0.74 -2.66 -8.95
C THR A 50 -0.30 -1.53 -8.96
N LEU A 51 -0.80 -1.17 -10.15
CA LEU A 51 -1.83 -0.15 -10.31
C LEU A 51 -3.15 -0.58 -9.67
N LEU A 52 -3.54 -1.84 -9.85
CA LEU A 52 -4.74 -2.41 -9.24
C LEU A 52 -4.62 -2.41 -7.71
N PHE A 53 -3.50 -2.89 -7.15
CA PHE A 53 -3.25 -2.87 -5.71
C PHE A 53 -3.33 -1.44 -5.14
N CYS A 54 -2.70 -0.46 -5.80
CA CYS A 54 -2.74 0.93 -5.37
C CYS A 54 -4.16 1.52 -5.44
N SER A 55 -4.89 1.23 -6.53
CA SER A 55 -6.26 1.71 -6.73
C SER A 55 -7.23 1.14 -5.69
N VAL A 56 -7.12 -0.15 -5.39
CA VAL A 56 -7.91 -0.78 -4.33
C VAL A 56 -7.50 -0.22 -2.97
N GLY A 57 -6.20 -0.02 -2.73
CA GLY A 57 -5.67 0.65 -1.54
C GLY A 57 -6.28 2.04 -1.32
N TRP A 58 -6.50 2.82 -2.37
CA TRP A 58 -7.19 4.11 -2.31
C TRP A 58 -8.63 3.98 -1.83
N ILE A 59 -9.40 3.12 -2.49
CA ILE A 59 -10.83 2.91 -2.18
C ILE A 59 -11.00 2.42 -0.75
N ILE A 60 -10.22 1.42 -0.35
CA ILE A 60 -10.28 0.79 0.97
C ILE A 60 -9.85 1.78 2.07
N SER A 61 -8.93 2.69 1.77
CA SER A 61 -8.51 3.74 2.71
C SER A 61 -9.50 4.91 2.84
N LEU A 62 -10.61 4.91 2.09
CA LEU A 62 -11.69 5.89 2.29
C LEU A 62 -12.30 5.81 3.70
N GLY A 63 -12.11 4.70 4.41
CA GLY A 63 -12.48 4.56 5.83
C GLY A 63 -11.91 5.66 6.72
N ILE A 64 -10.78 6.28 6.35
CA ILE A 64 -10.20 7.44 7.05
C ILE A 64 -11.21 8.60 7.14
N PHE A 65 -12.09 8.78 6.14
CA PHE A 65 -13.09 9.84 6.13
C PHE A 65 -14.20 9.65 7.19
N PHE A 66 -14.38 8.44 7.74
CA PHE A 66 -15.32 8.21 8.84
C PHE A 66 -14.95 8.96 10.11
N ASN A 67 -13.70 9.43 10.25
CA ASN A 67 -13.29 10.33 11.32
C ASN A 67 -13.91 11.74 11.25
N LYS A 68 -14.69 12.05 10.20
CA LYS A 68 -15.56 13.23 10.21
C LYS A 68 -16.75 13.07 11.16
N ILE A 69 -17.16 11.84 11.46
CA ILE A 69 -18.26 11.53 12.36
C ILE A 69 -17.77 11.69 13.80
N GLN A 70 -18.47 12.50 14.60
CA GLN A 70 -18.04 12.89 15.94
C GLN A 70 -17.89 11.71 16.90
N GLN A 71 -18.76 10.70 16.79
CA GLN A 71 -18.70 9.45 17.57
C GLN A 71 -17.40 8.67 17.31
N ILE A 72 -16.99 8.58 16.05
CA ILE A 72 -15.77 7.88 15.63
C ILE A 72 -14.54 8.70 16.01
N LYS A 73 -14.58 10.02 15.78
CA LYS A 73 -13.49 10.95 16.11
C LYS A 73 -13.11 10.87 17.60
N ASN A 74 -14.10 10.86 18.49
CA ASN A 74 -13.90 10.91 19.94
C ASN A 74 -13.50 9.55 20.54
N ASN A 75 -13.79 8.44 19.85
CA ASN A 75 -13.44 7.11 20.31
C ASN A 75 -12.10 6.66 19.69
N LYS A 76 -11.06 6.50 20.52
CA LYS A 76 -9.71 6.10 20.09
C LYS A 76 -9.70 4.77 19.32
N LEU A 77 -10.50 3.79 19.74
CA LEU A 77 -10.56 2.48 19.10
C LEU A 77 -11.20 2.57 17.71
N LEU A 78 -12.39 3.18 17.60
CA LEU A 78 -13.08 3.34 16.31
C LEU A 78 -12.26 4.16 15.33
N ARG A 79 -11.59 5.21 15.82
CA ARG A 79 -10.63 5.99 15.03
C ARG A 79 -9.51 5.10 14.49
N SER A 80 -8.81 4.34 15.32
CA SER A 80 -7.75 3.45 14.84
C SER A 80 -8.26 2.41 13.85
N ILE A 81 -9.42 1.80 14.11
CA ILE A 81 -10.04 0.83 13.20
C ILE A 81 -10.32 1.47 11.83
N SER A 82 -10.87 2.68 11.80
CA SER A 82 -11.17 3.38 10.55
C SER A 82 -9.93 3.72 9.71
N TRP A 83 -8.76 3.83 10.34
CA TRP A 83 -7.49 4.10 9.67
C TRP A 83 -6.76 2.84 9.23
N PHE A 84 -6.81 1.77 10.02
CA PHE A 84 -5.91 0.63 9.84
C PHE A 84 -6.60 -0.64 9.41
N LEU A 85 -7.85 -0.91 9.82
CA LEU A 85 -8.49 -2.21 9.59
C LEU A 85 -8.46 -2.59 8.11
N MET A 86 -8.95 -1.66 7.29
CA MET A 86 -9.13 -1.83 5.87
C MET A 86 -7.77 -1.86 5.12
N PRO A 87 -6.86 -0.88 5.30
CA PRO A 87 -5.52 -0.93 4.70
C PRO A 87 -4.64 -2.11 5.13
N PHE A 88 -4.73 -2.54 6.39
CA PHE A 88 -3.99 -3.72 6.85
C PHE A 88 -4.55 -5.01 6.27
N ALA A 89 -5.88 -5.17 6.21
CA ALA A 89 -6.49 -6.37 5.65
C ALA A 89 -6.04 -6.62 4.21
N ILE A 90 -6.01 -5.57 3.37
CA ILE A 90 -5.54 -5.73 1.99
C ILE A 90 -4.03 -5.95 1.91
N SER A 91 -3.24 -5.31 2.77
CA SER A 91 -1.79 -5.52 2.81
C SER A 91 -1.48 -6.99 3.17
N ILE A 92 -2.16 -7.54 4.18
CA ILE A 92 -2.02 -8.94 4.60
C ILE A 92 -2.46 -9.88 3.47
N TRP A 93 -3.60 -9.61 2.84
CA TRP A 93 -4.10 -10.43 1.73
C TRP A 93 -3.13 -10.44 0.55
N TYR A 94 -2.61 -9.28 0.16
CA TYR A 94 -1.63 -9.17 -0.92
C TYR A 94 -0.32 -9.90 -0.59
N VAL A 95 0.20 -9.72 0.64
CA VAL A 95 1.36 -10.48 1.12
C VAL A 95 1.10 -11.98 1.02
N PHE A 96 -0.02 -12.45 1.57
CA PHE A 96 -0.34 -13.86 1.59
C PHE A 96 -0.51 -14.44 0.17
N HIS A 97 -1.16 -13.69 -0.72
CA HIS A 97 -1.35 -14.08 -2.11
C HIS A 97 -0.02 -14.23 -2.84
N GLU A 98 0.85 -13.22 -2.80
CA GLU A 98 2.16 -13.26 -3.43
C GLU A 98 3.05 -14.35 -2.81
N ILE A 99 3.09 -14.51 -1.48
CA ILE A 99 3.84 -15.60 -0.84
C ILE A 99 3.39 -16.96 -1.40
N THR A 100 2.08 -17.19 -1.45
CA THR A 100 1.51 -18.46 -1.92
C THR A 100 1.86 -18.71 -3.39
N THR A 101 1.73 -17.69 -4.23
CA THR A 101 2.06 -17.74 -5.66
C THR A 101 3.55 -18.02 -5.86
N ARG A 102 4.44 -17.28 -5.19
CA ARG A 102 5.89 -17.41 -5.35
C ARG A 102 6.45 -18.72 -4.80
N ILE A 103 5.89 -19.25 -3.71
CA ILE A 103 6.22 -20.60 -3.21
C ILE A 103 5.82 -21.65 -4.24
N LYS A 104 4.63 -21.53 -4.83
CA LYS A 104 4.14 -22.47 -5.85
C LYS A 104 5.06 -22.52 -7.09
N PHE A 105 5.67 -21.40 -7.45
CA PHE A 105 6.60 -21.29 -8.59
C PHE A 105 8.09 -21.42 -8.22
N GLY A 106 8.43 -21.64 -6.94
CA GLY A 106 9.82 -21.84 -6.50
C GLY A 106 10.70 -20.58 -6.48
N VAL A 107 10.13 -19.39 -6.67
CA VAL A 107 10.86 -18.11 -6.85
C VAL A 107 10.76 -17.20 -5.62
N PHE A 108 10.52 -17.73 -4.42
CA PHE A 108 10.23 -16.91 -3.23
C PHE A 108 11.33 -15.89 -2.92
N ASN A 109 12.59 -16.31 -2.82
CA ASN A 109 13.68 -15.47 -2.32
C ASN A 109 14.02 -14.27 -3.22
N GLU A 110 13.82 -14.39 -4.53
CA GLU A 110 14.18 -13.35 -5.50
C GLU A 110 13.19 -12.18 -5.50
N TYR A 111 11.93 -12.44 -5.11
CA TYR A 111 10.83 -11.47 -5.21
C TYR A 111 10.28 -10.98 -3.85
N VAL A 112 10.86 -11.41 -2.71
CA VAL A 112 10.48 -10.85 -1.39
C VAL A 112 10.76 -9.35 -1.32
N ILE A 113 11.88 -8.92 -1.89
CA ILE A 113 12.33 -7.52 -1.83
C ILE A 113 11.34 -6.62 -2.57
N SER A 114 10.86 -7.02 -3.75
CA SER A 114 9.91 -6.23 -4.54
C SER A 114 8.56 -6.07 -3.82
N MET A 115 8.06 -7.12 -3.17
CA MET A 115 6.88 -7.03 -2.31
C MET A 115 7.08 -6.01 -1.18
N LEU A 116 8.18 -6.11 -0.43
CA LEU A 116 8.42 -5.25 0.73
C LEU A 116 8.55 -3.77 0.33
N ILE A 117 9.17 -3.49 -0.83
CA ILE A 117 9.30 -2.15 -1.39
C ILE A 117 7.93 -1.51 -1.67
N ILE A 118 6.92 -2.28 -2.05
CA ILE A 118 5.58 -1.75 -2.33
C ILE A 118 4.80 -1.45 -1.04
N ILE A 119 4.92 -2.32 -0.03
CA ILE A 119 4.07 -2.30 1.17
C ILE A 119 4.63 -1.42 2.28
N ILE A 120 5.93 -1.50 2.56
CA ILE A 120 6.55 -0.80 3.70
C ILE A 120 6.34 0.72 3.60
N PRO A 121 6.58 1.40 2.46
CA PRO A 121 6.37 2.83 2.35
C PRO A 121 4.92 3.24 2.64
N PHE A 122 3.96 2.43 2.19
CA PHE A 122 2.53 2.66 2.42
C PHE A 122 2.18 2.55 3.92
N LEU A 123 2.61 1.48 4.59
CA LEU A 123 2.35 1.30 6.03
C LEU A 123 3.02 2.39 6.86
N VAL A 124 4.27 2.75 6.55
CA VAL A 124 5.00 3.83 7.24
C VAL A 124 4.28 5.16 7.07
N ALA A 125 3.89 5.52 5.85
CA ALA A 125 3.17 6.76 5.59
C ALA A 125 1.80 6.81 6.30
N LEU A 126 1.10 5.68 6.38
CA LEU A 126 -0.16 5.54 7.10
C LEU A 126 0.03 5.76 8.60
N ILE A 127 1.03 5.12 9.22
CA ILE A 127 1.36 5.26 10.65
C ILE A 127 1.76 6.70 10.98
N LEU A 128 2.65 7.31 10.18
CA LEU A 128 3.09 8.69 10.38
C LEU A 128 1.93 9.67 10.26
N SER A 129 1.05 9.49 9.27
CA SER A 129 -0.12 10.34 9.06
C SER A 129 -1.14 10.19 10.18
N TYR A 130 -1.36 8.98 10.68
CA TYR A 130 -2.22 8.73 11.84
C TYR A 130 -1.66 9.41 13.09
N SER A 131 -0.36 9.29 13.33
CA SER A 131 0.32 9.89 14.48
C SER A 131 0.20 11.42 14.46
N LYS A 132 0.41 12.03 13.29
CA LYS A 132 0.22 13.46 13.07
C LYS A 132 -1.24 13.88 13.27
N TYR A 133 -2.20 13.11 12.74
CA TYR A 133 -3.63 13.35 12.93
C TYR A 133 -4.03 13.32 14.41
N SER A 134 -3.57 12.31 15.14
CA SER A 134 -3.86 12.16 16.57
C SER A 134 -3.26 13.33 17.38
N ARG A 135 -2.02 13.74 17.09
CA ARG A 135 -1.37 14.85 17.78
C ARG A 135 -2.08 16.19 17.50
N GLU A 136 -2.40 16.50 16.25
CA GLU A 136 -3.06 17.77 15.91
C GLU A 136 -4.50 17.86 16.44
N GLN A 137 -5.21 16.75 16.56
CA GLN A 137 -6.60 16.75 17.03
C GLN A 137 -6.77 16.61 18.53
N PHE A 138 -5.81 15.99 19.23
CA PHE A 138 -5.98 15.62 20.64
C PHE A 138 -4.75 15.93 21.52
N GLY A 139 -3.58 16.23 20.95
CA GLY A 139 -2.35 16.48 21.68
C GLY A 139 -2.18 17.90 22.22
N LYS A 140 -3.25 18.70 22.29
CA LYS A 140 -3.24 20.03 22.93
C LYS A 140 -3.82 20.04 24.35
N ASN A 141 -4.23 18.88 24.87
CA ASN A 141 -4.83 18.74 26.20
C ASN A 141 -3.98 17.90 27.17
N GLU A 142 -2.69 17.73 26.89
CA GLU A 142 -1.71 17.14 27.83
C GLU A 142 -0.59 18.14 28.08
#